data_AF-A0A223KNE4-F1
#
_entry.id   AF-A0A223KNE4-F1
#
_cell.length_a   1.000
_cell.length_b   1.000
_cell.length_c   1.000
_cell.angle_alpha   90.00
_cell.angle_beta   90.00
_cell.angle_gamma   90.00
#
_symmetry.space_group_name_H-M   'P 1'
#
loop_
_entity.id
_entity.type
_entity.pdbx_description
1 polymer ?
#
loop_
_entity_poly.entity_id
_entity_poly.type
_entity_poly.pdbx_seq_one_letter_code
_entity_poly.pdbx_strand_id
1 'polypeptide(L)' 'MSKKIKFEITPTGEIRVKTIGMKGEECLNYVELIERLADATTVDSSFTEEYYETKVEQQENVHKRSHLKRE' A
#
# COMPACT_ATOMS: atom_id res chain seq x y z
N MET A 1 12.57 -4.35 0.95
CA MET A 1 11.86 -3.83 -0.23
C MET A 1 11.70 -2.33 -0.08
N SER A 2 11.96 -1.54 -1.13
CA SER A 2 11.87 -0.07 -1.09
C SER A 2 10.48 0.39 -1.50
N LYS A 3 9.78 1.13 -0.63
CA LYS A 3 8.51 1.80 -0.96
C LYS A 3 8.78 2.93 -1.93
N LYS A 4 8.00 3.04 -3.02
CA LYS A 4 8.13 4.09 -4.02
C LYS A 4 6.75 4.61 -4.43
N ILE A 5 6.68 5.89 -4.75
CA ILE A 5 5.49 6.50 -5.35
C ILE A 5 5.91 7.06 -6.70
N LYS A 6 5.23 6.64 -7.75
CA LYS A 6 5.43 7.14 -9.11
C LYS A 6 4.33 8.15 -9.42
N PHE A 7 4.75 9.36 -9.78
CA PHE A 7 3.88 10.42 -10.28
C PHE A 7 4.06 10.56 -11.79
N GLU A 8 2.97 10.74 -12.50
CA GLU A 8 2.94 11.08 -13.92
C GLU A 8 1.97 12.23 -14.10
N ILE A 9 2.46 13.34 -14.66
CA ILE A 9 1.67 14.55 -14.90
C ILE A 9 1.49 14.65 -16.40
N THR A 10 0.25 14.61 -16.87
CA THR A 10 -0.05 14.79 -18.29
C THR A 10 0.05 16.28 -18.65
N PRO A 11 0.28 16.62 -19.93
CA PRO A 11 0.25 18.03 -20.37
C PRO A 11 -1.11 18.71 -20.19
N THR A 12 -2.18 17.95 -19.91
CA THR A 12 -3.52 18.49 -19.60
C THR A 12 -3.69 18.81 -18.11
N GLY A 13 -2.70 18.50 -17.26
CA GLY A 13 -2.76 18.70 -15.81
C GLY A 13 -3.39 17.55 -15.04
N GLU A 14 -3.64 16.40 -15.68
CA GLU A 14 -4.06 15.18 -14.98
C GLU A 14 -2.87 14.56 -14.26
N ILE A 15 -3.04 14.23 -12.98
CA ILE A 15 -2.01 13.62 -12.15
C ILE A 15 -2.36 12.16 -11.93
N ARG A 16 -1.48 11.27 -12.38
CA ARG A 16 -1.58 9.82 -12.20
C ARG A 16 -0.57 9.37 -11.17
N VAL A 17 -1.05 8.65 -10.17
CA VAL A 17 -0.23 8.21 -9.04
C VAL A 17 -0.29 6.70 -8.92
N LYS A 18 0.88 6.08 -8.77
CA LYS A 18 1.01 4.65 -8.49
C LYS A 18 1.94 4.42 -7.30
N THR A 19 1.42 3.78 -6.26
CA THR A 19 2.22 3.28 -5.13
C THR A 19 2.81 1.91 -5.50
N ILE A 20 4.09 1.69 -5.19
CA ILE A 20 4.81 0.45 -5.48
C ILE A 20 5.45 -0.05 -4.18
N GLY A 21 5.16 -1.29 -3.79
CA GLY A 21 5.68 -1.89 -2.57
C GLY A 21 5.01 -1.38 -1.29
N MET A 22 3.83 -0.79 -1.41
CA MET A 22 2.95 -0.40 -0.29
C MET A 22 1.77 -1.37 -0.27
N LYS A 23 1.43 -1.90 0.92
CA LYS A 23 0.39 -2.92 1.07
C LYS A 23 -0.69 -2.47 2.04
N GLY A 24 -1.93 -2.88 1.79
CA GLY A 24 -3.09 -2.59 2.65
C GLY A 24 -3.41 -1.10 2.82
N GLU A 25 -3.92 -0.74 3.99
CA GLU A 25 -4.39 0.61 4.36
C GLU A 25 -3.29 1.69 4.28
N GLU A 26 -2.01 1.29 4.29
CA GLU A 26 -0.92 2.25 4.07
C GLU A 26 -1.05 2.96 2.72
N CYS A 27 -1.63 2.31 1.69
CA CYS A 27 -1.87 2.94 0.39
C CYS A 27 -2.87 4.10 0.47
N LEU A 28 -3.90 3.99 1.31
CA LEU A 28 -4.97 5.00 1.43
C LEU A 28 -4.47 6.28 2.11
N ASN A 29 -3.56 6.16 3.08
CA ASN A 29 -2.98 7.32 3.77
C ASN A 29 -2.22 8.27 2.84
N TYR A 30 -1.67 7.76 1.72
CA TYR A 30 -0.98 8.61 0.75
C TYR A 30 -1.92 9.31 -0.22
N VAL A 31 -3.17 8.84 -0.39
CA VAL A 31 -4.14 9.49 -1.27
C VAL A 31 -4.45 10.89 -0.75
N GLU A 32 -4.86 11.00 0.51
CA GLU A 32 -5.22 12.29 1.13
C GLU A 32 -4.02 13.27 1.16
N LEU A 33 -2.82 12.76 1.41
CA LEU A 33 -1.59 13.56 1.35
C LEU A 33 -1.33 14.11 -0.06
N ILE A 34 -1.53 13.28 -1.07
CA ILE A 34 -1.28 13.64 -2.47
C ILE A 34 -2.31 14.64 -2.98
N GLU A 35 -3.58 14.48 -2.64
CA GLU A 35 -4.63 15.47 -2.96
C GLU A 35 -4.29 16.85 -2.41
N ARG A 36 -3.85 16.90 -1.14
CA ARG A 36 -3.43 18.16 -0.50
C ARG A 36 -2.17 18.77 -1.11
N LEU A 37 -1.23 17.95 -1.55
CA LEU A 37 0.01 18.43 -2.17
C LEU A 37 -0.21 18.93 -3.59
N ALA A 38 -1.10 18.26 -4.32
CA ALA A 38 -1.44 18.58 -5.70
C ALA A 38 -2.53 19.65 -5.83
N ASP A 39 -3.19 20.01 -4.72
CA ASP A 39 -4.42 20.83 -4.70
C ASP A 39 -5.43 20.30 -5.74
N ALA A 40 -5.61 18.98 -5.73
CA ALA A 40 -6.35 18.25 -6.75
C ALA A 40 -7.36 17.28 -6.11
N THR A 41 -8.40 16.94 -6.87
CA THR A 41 -9.42 15.98 -6.46
C THR A 41 -9.19 14.64 -7.13
N THR A 42 -9.22 13.54 -6.38
CA THR A 42 -9.17 12.19 -6.95
C THR A 42 -10.42 11.92 -7.77
N VAL A 43 -10.24 11.68 -9.07
CA VAL A 43 -11.35 11.40 -10.00
C VAL A 43 -11.59 9.90 -10.15
N ASP A 44 -10.54 9.09 -10.02
CA ASP A 44 -10.59 7.63 -10.10
C ASP A 44 -9.53 7.01 -9.17
N SER A 45 -9.83 5.83 -8.63
CA SER A 45 -8.89 5.06 -7.80
C SER A 45 -8.99 3.59 -8.15
N SER A 46 -7.88 3.03 -8.64
CA SER A 46 -7.75 1.62 -8.99
C SER A 46 -6.79 0.92 -8.02
N PHE A 47 -7.29 -0.06 -7.28
CA PHE A 47 -6.49 -0.81 -6.31
C PHE A 47 -5.79 -2.00 -6.97
N THR A 48 -4.47 -2.11 -6.77
CA THR A 48 -3.67 -3.26 -7.23
C THR A 48 -3.75 -4.42 -6.24
N GLU A 49 -3.39 -5.65 -6.64
CA GLU A 49 -3.33 -6.83 -5.75
C GLU A 49 -2.58 -6.57 -4.42
N GLU A 50 -1.54 -5.73 -4.44
CA GLU A 50 -0.79 -5.30 -3.24
C GLU A 50 -1.68 -4.64 -2.16
N TYR A 51 -2.78 -3.97 -2.54
CA TYR A 51 -3.75 -3.42 -1.60
C TYR A 51 -4.51 -4.52 -0.86
N TYR A 52 -4.83 -5.61 -1.55
CA TYR A 52 -5.58 -6.74 -1.01
C TYR A 52 -4.70 -7.73 -0.24
N GLU A 53 -3.37 -7.65 -0.40
CA GLU A 53 -2.39 -8.23 0.53
C GLU A 53 -2.41 -7.47 1.88
N THR A 54 -3.58 -7.41 2.51
CA THR A 54 -3.72 -6.99 3.90
C THR A 54 -2.93 -7.96 4.78
N LYS A 55 -2.35 -7.42 5.85
CA LYS A 55 -1.40 -7.93 6.85
C LYS A 55 -1.68 -9.30 7.52
N VAL A 56 -2.32 -10.27 6.87
CA VAL A 56 -2.70 -11.57 7.46
C VAL A 56 -1.50 -12.51 7.61
N GLU A 57 -0.39 -12.32 6.90
CA GLU A 57 0.73 -13.28 6.93
C GLU A 57 1.83 -13.03 7.98
N GLN A 58 1.75 -12.00 8.82
CA GLN A 58 2.81 -11.75 9.82
C GLN A 58 2.53 -12.30 11.23
N GLN A 59 1.37 -12.91 11.49
CA GLN A 59 1.05 -13.45 12.83
C GLN A 59 1.01 -14.98 12.94
N GLU A 60 1.19 -15.74 11.85
CA GLU A 60 1.12 -17.21 11.91
C GLU A 60 2.48 -17.94 11.96
N ASN A 61 3.57 -17.26 12.37
CA ASN A 61 4.90 -17.91 12.46
C ASN A 61 5.60 -17.82 13.82
N VAL A 62 4.92 -17.35 14.87
CA VAL A 62 5.50 -17.28 16.24
C VAL A 62 5.02 -18.41 17.16
N HIS A 63 3.97 -19.18 16.82
CA HIS A 63 3.39 -20.16 17.76
C HIS A 63 3.64 -21.65 17.47
N LYS A 64 4.34 -22.02 16.39
CA LYS A 64 4.71 -23.43 16.11
C LYS A 64 6.19 -23.68 16.39
N ARG A 65 6.63 -23.63 17.65
CA ARG A 65 7.94 -24.23 18.03
C ARG A 65 8.18 -24.56 19.51
N SER A 66 7.30 -24.23 20.44
CA SER A 66 7.46 -24.62 21.85
C SER A 66 6.29 -25.48 22.32
N HIS A 67 6.40 -26.79 22.10
CA HIS A 67 5.89 -27.89 22.95
C HIS A 67 5.78 -29.17 22.11
N LEU A 68 6.92 -29.60 21.56
CA LEU A 68 7.15 -31.01 21.30
C LEU A 68 8.50 -31.36 21.92
N LYS A 69 8.53 -31.51 23.25
CA LYS A 69 9.53 -32.37 23.89
C LYS A 69 9.12 -32.77 25.31
N ARG A 70 9.32 -34.06 25.56
CA ARG A 70 9.32 -34.84 26.81
C ARG A 70 7.95 -35.42 27.15
N GLU A 71 7.73 -36.71 26.84
CA GLU A 71 8.24 -37.89 27.57
C GLU A 71 7.70 -37.94 29.01
#